data_AF-A0A946HSY0-F1
#
_entry.id   AF-A0A946HSY0-F1
#
_cell.length_a   1.000
_cell.length_b   1.000
_cell.length_c   1.000
_cell.angle_alpha   90.00
_cell.angle_beta   90.00
_cell.angle_gamma   90.00
#
_symmetry.space_group_name_H-M   'P 1'
#
loop_
_entity.id
_entity.type
_entity.pdbx_description
1 polymer ?
#
loop_
_entity_poly.entity_id
_entity_poly.type
_entity_poly.pdbx_seq_one_letter_code
_entity_poly.pdbx_strand_id
1 'polypeptide(L)' 'GRYDMVCPLDNATELHKYWPTSDLQIVRESGHSASEPGTIDALVRATQSMAKRLNDAS' A
#
# COMPACT_ATOMS: atom_id res chain seq x y z
N GLY A 1 -1.86 1.06 7.65
CA GLY A 1 -0.67 1.67 8.25
C GLY A 1 -0.03 0.75 9.27
N ARG A 2 1.16 1.09 9.79
CA ARG A 2 1.86 0.29 10.82
C ARG A 2 1.05 0.11 12.10
N TYR A 3 0.23 1.11 12.45
CA TYR A 3 -0.59 1.15 13.66
C TYR A 3 -2.09 0.97 13.35
N ASP A 4 -2.42 0.25 12.27
CA ASP A 4 -3.80 -0.04 11.91
C ASP A 4 -4.43 -0.99 12.94
N MET A 5 -5.44 -0.49 13.68
CA MET A 5 -6.16 -1.23 14.71
C MET A 5 -7.45 -1.87 14.20
N VAL A 6 -7.92 -1.50 13.00
CA VAL A 6 -9.15 -2.05 12.39
C VAL A 6 -8.80 -3.26 11.53
N CYS A 7 -7.75 -3.12 10.72
CA CYS A 7 -7.18 -4.17 9.88
C CYS A 7 -5.68 -4.32 10.21
N PRO A 8 -5.31 -5.18 11.19
CA PRO A 8 -3.93 -5.31 11.63
C PRO A 8 -2.93 -5.58 10.49
N LEU A 9 -1.72 -5.04 10.64
CA LEU A 9 -0.63 -5.17 9.65
C LEU A 9 -0.36 -6.62 9.24
N ASP A 10 -0.54 -7.58 10.16
CA ASP A 10 -0.29 -9.00 9.92
C ASP A 10 -1.08 -9.49 8.69
N ASN A 11 -2.33 -9.03 8.50
CA ASN A 11 -3.14 -9.36 7.33
C ASN A 11 -2.46 -8.95 6.01
N ALA A 12 -1.85 -7.77 5.97
CA ALA A 12 -1.14 -7.28 4.79
C ALA A 12 0.18 -8.04 4.55
N THR A 13 0.90 -8.38 5.61
CA THR A 13 2.13 -9.20 5.50
C THR A 13 1.84 -10.62 5.05
N GLU A 14 0.74 -11.21 5.53
CA GLU A 14 0.30 -12.55 5.13
C GLU A 14 -0.15 -12.55 3.66
N LEU A 15 -0.93 -11.55 3.23
CA LEU A 15 -1.31 -11.40 1.84
C LEU A 15 -0.08 -11.31 0.92
N HIS A 16 0.91 -10.49 1.26
CA HIS A 16 2.13 -10.35 0.47
C HIS A 16 2.92 -11.67 0.39
N LYS A 17 2.96 -12.45 1.47
CA LYS A 17 3.58 -13.78 1.49
C LYS A 17 2.91 -14.74 0.50
N TYR A 18 1.58 -14.72 0.39
CA TYR A 18 0.83 -15.57 -0.55
C TYR A 18 0.69 -14.96 -1.95
N TRP A 19 1.00 -13.68 -2.13
CA TRP A 19 1.01 -12.99 -3.42
C TRP A 19 2.38 -12.34 -3.70
N PRO A 20 3.41 -13.12 -4.10
CA PRO A 20 4.79 -12.65 -4.18
C PRO A 20 5.04 -11.55 -5.22
N THR A 21 4.15 -11.38 -6.20
CA THR A 21 4.25 -10.34 -7.23
C THR A 21 3.63 -9.00 -6.79
N SER A 22 3.06 -8.94 -5.58
CA SER A 22 2.60 -7.69 -4.97
C SER A 22 3.76 -6.85 -4.44
N ASP A 23 3.57 -5.54 -4.32
CA ASP A 23 4.50 -4.62 -3.64
C ASP A 23 3.87 -4.20 -2.32
N LEU A 24 4.55 -4.46 -1.19
CA LEU A 24 4.08 -4.16 0.15
C LEU A 24 4.81 -2.94 0.72
N GLN A 25 4.05 -1.86 0.94
CA GLN A 25 4.53 -0.61 1.54
C GLN A 25 3.97 -0.44 2.95
N ILE A 26 4.83 -0.52 3.98
CA ILE A 26 4.44 -0.30 5.39
C ILE A 26 4.68 1.16 5.77
N VAL A 27 3.60 1.93 5.91
CA VAL A 27 3.67 3.36 6.32
C VAL A 27 3.83 3.46 7.83
N ARG A 28 4.98 3.98 8.30
CA ARG A 28 5.35 4.03 9.73
C ARG A 28 4.37 4.85 10.58
N GLU A 29 4.06 6.08 10.17
CA GLU A 29 3.22 7.02 10.93
C GLU A 29 1.76 7.00 10.44
N SER A 30 1.15 5.81 10.34
CA SER A 30 -0.24 5.64 9.88
C SER A 30 -0.95 4.48 10.58
N GLY A 31 -2.23 4.67 10.89
CA GLY A 31 -3.23 3.69 11.27
C GLY A 31 -4.07 3.17 10.10
N HIS A 32 -5.40 3.20 10.25
CA HIS A 32 -6.35 2.58 9.30
C HIS A 32 -6.75 3.48 8.13
N SER A 33 -6.84 4.79 8.38
CA SER A 33 -7.53 5.69 7.47
C SER A 33 -6.71 5.93 6.19
N ALA A 34 -7.37 5.82 5.04
CA ALA A 34 -6.80 6.18 3.75
C ALA A 34 -6.39 7.66 3.67
N SER A 35 -7.00 8.52 4.50
CA SER A 35 -6.77 9.97 4.52
C SER A 35 -5.61 10.39 5.42
N GLU A 36 -4.87 9.45 6.01
CA GLU A 36 -3.65 9.79 6.76
C GLU A 36 -2.56 10.27 5.80
N PRO A 37 -1.78 11.33 6.14
CA PRO A 37 -0.83 11.93 5.22
C PRO A 37 0.14 10.93 4.57
N GLY A 38 0.68 10.00 5.36
CA GLY A 38 1.58 8.97 4.84
C GLY A 38 0.89 7.94 3.94
N THR A 39 -0.39 7.65 4.18
CA THR A 39 -1.17 6.72 3.36
C THR A 39 -1.60 7.38 2.05
N ILE A 40 -2.04 8.64 2.09
CA ILE A 40 -2.34 9.43 0.87
C ILE A 40 -1.12 9.45 -0.04
N ASP A 41 0.03 9.79 0.51
CA ASP A 41 1.30 9.87 -0.23
C ASP A 41 1.69 8.52 -0.87
N ALA A 42 1.53 7.41 -0.14
CA ALA A 42 1.75 6.07 -0.69
C ALA A 42 0.75 5.70 -1.80
N LEU A 43 -0.54 6.03 -1.61
CA LEU A 43 -1.60 5.77 -2.61
C LEU A 43 -1.39 6.58 -3.90
N VAL A 44 -0.98 7.84 -3.79
CA VAL A 44 -0.66 8.69 -4.96
C VAL A 44 0.52 8.10 -5.74
N ARG A 45 1.60 7.71 -5.06
CA ARG A 45 2.73 7.03 -5.73
C ARG A 45 2.31 5.73 -6.41
N ALA A 46 1.49 4.92 -5.75
CA ALA A 46 1.03 3.65 -6.30
C ALA A 46 0.20 3.85 -7.58
N THR A 47 -0.71 4.83 -7.58
CA THR A 47 -1.54 5.14 -8.76
C THR A 47 -0.70 5.71 -9.91
N GLN A 48 0.29 6.57 -9.63
CA GLN A 48 1.23 7.07 -10.64
C GLN A 48 2.08 5.94 -11.25
N SER A 49 2.60 5.04 -10.41
CA SER A 49 3.35 3.86 -10.86
C SER A 49 2.51 2.95 -11.75
N MET A 50 1.25 2.71 -11.37
CA MET A 50 0.32 1.91 -12.16
C MET A 50 0.03 2.56 -13.52
N ALA A 51 -0.23 3.87 -13.54
CA ALA A 51 -0.48 4.61 -14.78
C ALA A 51 0.72 4.50 -15.74
N LYS A 52 1.95 4.61 -15.23
CA LYS A 52 3.16 4.41 -16.03
C LYS A 52 3.23 2.99 -16.60
N ARG A 53 3.02 1.96 -15.77
CA ARG A 53 3.07 0.55 -16.21
C ARG A 53 2.04 0.23 -17.30
N LEU A 54 0.86 0.82 -17.23
CA LEU A 54 -0.18 0.63 -18.24
C LEU A 54 0.16 1.33 -19.56
N ASN A 55 0.76 2.52 -19.49
CA ASN A 55 1.24 3.23 -20.68
C ASN A 55 2.41 2.51 -21.34
N ASP A 56 3.35 1.98 -20.56
CA ASP A 56 4.51 1.23 -21.07
C ASP A 56 4.12 -0.13 -21.69
N ALA A 57 2.91 -0.63 -21.40
CA ALA A 57 2.38 -1.89 -21.92
C ALA A 57 1.48 -1.74 -23.17
N SER A 58 1.21 -0.49 -23.59
CA SER A 58 0.44 -0.14 -24.81
C SER A 58 1.36 0.10 -26.00
#